data_AF-A0AAU5K5N1-F1
#
_entry.id   AF-A0AAU5K5N1-F1
#
_cell.length_a   1.000
_cell.length_b   1.000
_cell.length_c   1.000
_cell.angle_alpha   90.00
_cell.angle_beta   90.00
_cell.angle_gamma   90.00
#
_symmetry.space_group_name_H-M   'P 1'
#
loop_
_entity.id
_entity.type
_entity.pdbx_description
1 polymer ?
#
loop_
_entity_poly.entity_id
_entity_poly.type
_entity_poly.pdbx_seq_one_letter_code
_entity_poly.pdbx_strand_id
1 'polypeptide(L)'
;MDNAVGLAGRLMAAARLEQTSEEDQDGHAYWNLVREAAEGESGETALRCGLGLLASAEVLERKVGCNLVRDVAATHECLRGEAATALMALAEVETEACVLHALVIGLGAAQDPRAVPVLVGLSGHEDTEVRHGVALVFGTLNSGLPDGPDVRALIRLAQDQDSEVRNWAAFALGFQLEQDTTAIRDALWKCTTDEDDEVRQEGARGLARRHDPRAVPLIAHLLDSDDGSQIFTLDAAEILGVPELLPSLAAYEFDASQTDRAIAACDPVRRARLEDDAWAVVVELERLRPGIGAALSSPRYDSVHRMRVTHRETVGASYAAAALLARAGGDPVRAAELVVADLTASPGSGPQTDGLSETSA
;
A
#
# COMPACT_ATOMS: atom_id res chain seq x y z
N MET A 1 -25.90 -24.32 10.47
CA MET A 1 -24.42 -24.34 10.49
C MET A 1 -23.98 -25.28 9.40
N ASP A 2 -23.37 -24.74 8.34
CA ASP A 2 -22.64 -25.58 7.39
C ASP A 2 -21.48 -26.25 8.12
N ASN A 3 -21.28 -27.54 7.87
CA ASN A 3 -20.07 -28.20 8.31
C ASN A 3 -18.96 -27.98 7.27
N ALA A 4 -17.70 -28.19 7.66
CA ALA A 4 -16.54 -27.94 6.80
C ALA A 4 -16.61 -28.73 5.47
N VAL A 5 -17.20 -29.93 5.46
CA VAL A 5 -17.34 -30.77 4.27
C VAL A 5 -18.33 -30.16 3.26
N GLY A 6 -19.47 -29.67 3.74
CA GLY A 6 -20.47 -28.99 2.90
C GLY A 6 -19.91 -27.71 2.27
N LEU A 7 -19.13 -26.95 3.05
CA LEU A 7 -18.44 -25.77 2.55
C LEU A 7 -17.41 -26.12 1.46
N ALA A 8 -16.55 -27.12 1.70
CA ALA A 8 -15.57 -27.59 0.72
C ALA A 8 -16.24 -27.97 -0.62
N GLY A 9 -17.33 -28.72 -0.58
CA GLY A 9 -18.06 -29.13 -1.79
C GLY A 9 -18.58 -27.94 -2.61
N ARG A 10 -19.09 -26.89 -1.96
CA ARG A 10 -19.54 -25.67 -2.66
C ARG A 10 -18.38 -24.87 -3.24
N LEU A 11 -17.31 -24.69 -2.46
CA LEU A 11 -16.12 -23.98 -2.92
C LEU A 11 -15.51 -24.66 -4.15
N MET A 12 -15.43 -25.99 -4.15
CA MET A 12 -14.91 -26.75 -5.27
C MET A 12 -15.80 -26.70 -6.51
N ALA A 13 -17.13 -26.69 -6.32
CA ALA A 13 -18.06 -26.51 -7.43
C ALA A 13 -17.88 -25.12 -8.08
N ALA A 14 -17.77 -24.06 -7.26
CA ALA A 14 -17.55 -22.70 -7.75
C ALA A 14 -16.18 -22.53 -8.43
N ALA A 15 -15.10 -23.04 -7.83
CA ALA A 15 -13.75 -22.94 -8.38
C ALA A 15 -13.59 -23.66 -9.74
N ARG A 16 -14.28 -24.79 -9.92
CA ARG A 16 -14.27 -25.50 -11.22
C ARG A 16 -15.03 -24.75 -12.31
N LEU A 17 -16.10 -24.02 -11.95
CA LEU A 17 -16.82 -23.17 -12.90
C LEU A 17 -15.96 -21.98 -13.34
N GLU A 18 -15.27 -21.33 -12.38
CA GLU A 18 -14.34 -20.24 -12.65
C GLU A 18 -13.25 -20.65 -13.66
N GLN A 19 -12.67 -21.85 -13.53
CA GLN A 19 -11.67 -22.34 -14.48
C GLN A 19 -12.18 -22.53 -15.91
N THR A 20 -13.49 -22.66 -16.09
CA THR A 20 -14.12 -22.97 -17.40
C THR A 20 -14.83 -21.79 -18.03
N SER A 21 -14.99 -20.68 -17.31
CA SER A 21 -15.74 -19.52 -17.79
C SER A 21 -14.83 -18.56 -18.56
N GLU A 22 -15.25 -18.17 -19.76
CA GLU A 22 -14.63 -17.08 -20.54
C GLU A 22 -15.21 -15.71 -20.15
N GLU A 23 -16.23 -15.67 -19.27
CA GLU A 23 -16.92 -14.44 -18.85
C GLU A 23 -16.59 -14.09 -17.39
N ASP A 24 -16.10 -12.87 -17.13
CA ASP A 24 -15.66 -12.36 -15.82
C ASP A 24 -16.73 -12.43 -14.69
N GLN A 25 -17.99 -12.70 -15.01
CA GLN A 25 -19.10 -12.72 -14.04
C GLN A 25 -19.02 -13.89 -13.06
N ASP A 26 -18.46 -15.05 -13.46
CA ASP A 26 -18.41 -16.25 -12.62
C ASP A 26 -17.26 -16.22 -11.59
N GLY A 27 -16.17 -15.52 -11.88
CA GLY A 27 -15.07 -15.31 -10.93
C GLY A 27 -15.55 -14.60 -9.67
N HIS A 28 -16.47 -13.64 -9.81
CA HIS A 28 -17.08 -12.96 -8.66
C HIS A 28 -17.82 -13.93 -7.72
N ALA A 29 -18.45 -14.99 -8.24
CA ALA A 29 -19.21 -15.93 -7.40
C ALA A 29 -18.29 -16.79 -6.52
N TYR A 30 -17.17 -17.29 -7.06
CA TYR A 30 -16.18 -18.02 -6.26
C TYR A 30 -15.58 -17.14 -5.16
N TRP A 31 -15.10 -15.94 -5.52
CA TRP A 31 -14.48 -15.04 -4.54
C TRP A 31 -15.46 -14.51 -3.49
N ASN A 32 -16.72 -14.27 -3.85
CA ASN A 32 -17.75 -13.94 -2.87
C ASN A 32 -17.99 -15.09 -1.89
N LEU A 33 -18.05 -16.33 -2.37
CA LEU A 33 -18.24 -17.50 -1.51
C LEU A 33 -17.05 -17.71 -0.54
N VAL A 34 -15.81 -17.52 -1.01
CA VAL A 34 -14.62 -17.58 -0.14
C VAL A 34 -14.71 -16.52 0.96
N ARG A 35 -15.04 -15.27 0.60
CA ARG A 35 -15.16 -14.15 1.54
C ARG A 35 -16.26 -14.38 2.56
N GLU A 36 -17.47 -14.71 2.11
CA GLU A 36 -18.61 -15.01 2.99
C GLU A 36 -18.32 -16.16 3.96
N ALA A 37 -17.59 -17.18 3.49
CA ALA A 37 -17.18 -18.29 4.35
C ALA A 37 -16.20 -17.84 5.45
N ALA A 38 -15.25 -16.96 5.10
CA ALA A 38 -14.28 -16.41 6.04
C ALA A 38 -14.92 -15.44 7.05
N GLU A 39 -15.94 -14.68 6.66
CA GLU A 39 -16.65 -13.70 7.51
C GLU A 39 -17.51 -14.32 8.63
N GLY A 40 -17.63 -15.65 8.68
CA GLY A 40 -18.34 -16.34 9.77
C GLY A 40 -17.78 -15.99 11.16
N GLU A 41 -18.65 -15.94 12.17
CA GLU A 41 -18.41 -15.35 13.51
C GLU A 41 -17.07 -15.72 14.17
N SER A 42 -16.57 -16.94 14.00
CA SER A 42 -15.28 -17.37 14.55
C SER A 42 -14.20 -17.72 13.51
N GLY A 43 -14.53 -17.77 12.22
CA GLY A 43 -13.61 -18.24 11.16
C GLY A 43 -13.17 -19.72 11.27
N GLU A 44 -13.37 -20.40 12.40
CA GLU A 44 -12.81 -21.74 12.68
C GLU A 44 -13.29 -22.83 11.72
N THR A 45 -14.55 -22.76 11.29
CA THR A 45 -15.10 -23.75 10.34
C THR A 45 -14.48 -23.57 8.95
N ALA A 46 -14.29 -22.33 8.52
CA ALA A 46 -13.61 -22.00 7.29
C ALA A 46 -12.13 -22.36 7.36
N LEU A 47 -11.44 -22.07 8.48
CA LEU A 47 -10.07 -22.49 8.69
C LEU A 47 -9.94 -24.01 8.59
N ARG A 48 -10.75 -24.77 9.34
CA ARG A 48 -10.73 -26.24 9.30
C ARG A 48 -10.99 -26.80 7.91
N CYS A 49 -11.90 -26.17 7.15
CA CYS A 49 -12.15 -26.49 5.75
C CYS A 49 -10.89 -26.26 4.89
N GLY A 50 -10.29 -25.06 5.00
CA GLY A 50 -9.08 -24.69 4.27
C GLY A 50 -7.92 -25.64 4.57
N LEU A 51 -7.64 -25.89 5.86
CA LEU A 51 -6.62 -26.82 6.31
C LEU A 51 -6.83 -28.25 5.76
N GLY A 52 -8.08 -28.71 5.70
CA GLY A 52 -8.42 -30.00 5.08
C GLY A 52 -8.09 -30.04 3.59
N LEU A 53 -8.35 -28.95 2.87
CA LEU A 53 -8.06 -28.81 1.45
C LEU A 53 -6.55 -28.72 1.15
N LEU A 54 -5.76 -28.09 2.03
CA LEU A 54 -4.29 -28.02 1.89
C LEU A 54 -3.63 -29.42 1.87
N ALA A 55 -4.24 -30.40 2.53
CA ALA A 55 -3.74 -31.78 2.59
C ALA A 55 -4.16 -32.65 1.39
N SER A 56 -4.88 -32.10 0.40
CA SER A 56 -5.37 -32.84 -0.75
C SER A 56 -4.28 -33.20 -1.75
N ALA A 57 -4.47 -34.31 -2.48
CA ALA A 57 -3.66 -34.65 -3.63
C ALA A 57 -4.01 -33.80 -4.88
N GLU A 58 -5.21 -33.20 -4.94
CA GLU A 58 -5.66 -32.39 -6.07
C GLU A 58 -5.11 -30.95 -5.98
N VAL A 59 -4.47 -30.49 -7.05
CA VAL A 59 -3.86 -29.15 -7.14
C VAL A 59 -4.89 -28.04 -6.88
N LEU A 60 -6.07 -28.17 -7.49
CA LEU A 60 -7.14 -27.19 -7.33
C LEU A 60 -7.63 -27.11 -5.88
N GLU A 61 -7.77 -28.25 -5.20
CA GLU A 61 -8.17 -28.27 -3.79
C GLU A 61 -7.13 -27.54 -2.93
N ARG A 62 -5.84 -27.79 -3.12
CA ARG A 62 -4.79 -27.07 -2.37
C ARG A 62 -4.79 -25.57 -2.64
N LYS A 63 -4.98 -25.15 -3.90
CA LYS A 63 -5.12 -23.73 -4.27
C LYS A 63 -6.33 -23.08 -3.57
N VAL A 64 -7.49 -23.73 -3.61
CA VAL A 64 -8.71 -23.25 -2.92
C VAL A 64 -8.50 -23.21 -1.39
N GLY A 65 -7.79 -24.20 -0.85
CA GLY A 65 -7.38 -24.22 0.55
C GLY A 65 -6.55 -23.00 0.92
N CYS A 66 -5.56 -22.63 0.11
CA CYS A 66 -4.74 -21.43 0.32
C CYS A 66 -5.60 -20.15 0.30
N ASN A 67 -6.49 -20.02 -0.68
CA ASN A 67 -7.38 -18.85 -0.80
C ASN A 67 -8.31 -18.69 0.41
N LEU A 68 -8.88 -19.80 0.92
CA LEU A 68 -9.74 -19.74 2.10
C LEU A 68 -8.95 -19.43 3.37
N VAL A 69 -7.78 -20.04 3.54
CA VAL A 69 -6.90 -19.76 4.69
C VAL A 69 -6.44 -18.30 4.68
N ARG A 70 -6.12 -17.74 3.51
CA ARG A 70 -5.81 -16.31 3.31
C ARG A 70 -6.94 -15.42 3.85
N ASP A 71 -8.17 -15.61 3.38
CA ASP A 71 -9.30 -14.74 3.76
C ASP A 71 -9.65 -14.89 5.24
N VAL A 72 -9.54 -16.09 5.80
CA VAL A 72 -9.69 -16.31 7.24
C VAL A 72 -8.62 -15.57 8.03
N ALA A 73 -7.36 -15.63 7.62
CA ALA A 73 -6.25 -14.94 8.30
C ALA A 73 -6.35 -13.40 8.19
N ALA A 74 -6.85 -12.90 7.06
CA ALA A 74 -7.13 -11.48 6.87
C ALA A 74 -8.24 -11.00 7.81
N THR A 75 -9.29 -11.81 7.98
CA THR A 75 -10.50 -11.46 8.75
C THR A 75 -10.32 -11.66 10.25
N HIS A 76 -9.65 -12.73 10.67
CA HIS A 76 -9.57 -13.18 12.06
C HIS A 76 -8.12 -13.21 12.54
N GLU A 77 -7.70 -12.12 13.21
CA GLU A 77 -6.33 -11.99 13.73
C GLU A 77 -5.93 -13.16 14.65
N CYS A 78 -6.86 -13.68 15.46
CA CYS A 78 -6.59 -14.81 16.36
C CYS A 78 -6.23 -16.12 15.63
N LEU A 79 -6.55 -16.24 14.34
CA LEU A 79 -6.30 -17.42 13.52
C LEU A 79 -5.03 -17.32 12.65
N ARG A 80 -4.41 -16.14 12.59
CA ARG A 80 -3.21 -15.89 11.76
C ARG A 80 -2.05 -16.85 12.05
N GLY A 81 -1.78 -17.13 13.32
CA GLY A 81 -0.68 -18.03 13.70
C GLY A 81 -0.89 -19.48 13.25
N GLU A 82 -2.14 -19.97 13.27
CA GLU A 82 -2.50 -21.31 12.80
C GLU A 82 -2.45 -21.38 11.26
N ALA A 83 -3.01 -20.38 10.59
CA ALA A 83 -2.92 -20.22 9.14
C ALA A 83 -1.47 -20.21 8.64
N ALA A 84 -0.61 -19.39 9.23
CA ALA A 84 0.81 -19.32 8.89
C ALA A 84 1.52 -20.67 9.07
N THR A 85 1.24 -21.37 10.17
CA THR A 85 1.85 -22.68 10.46
C THR A 85 1.50 -23.70 9.38
N ALA A 86 0.23 -23.74 8.96
CA ALA A 86 -0.22 -24.67 7.93
C ALA A 86 0.33 -24.34 6.53
N LEU A 87 0.36 -23.05 6.17
CA LEU A 87 0.91 -22.62 4.88
C LEU A 87 2.42 -22.85 4.80
N MET A 88 3.18 -22.60 5.88
CA MET A 88 4.61 -22.94 5.92
C MET A 88 4.84 -24.44 5.80
N ALA A 89 3.99 -25.28 6.41
CA ALA A 89 4.09 -26.73 6.25
C ALA A 89 3.80 -27.19 4.81
N LEU A 90 2.82 -26.57 4.13
CA LEU A 90 2.56 -26.85 2.71
C LEU A 90 3.76 -26.43 1.84
N ALA A 91 4.43 -25.32 2.15
CA ALA A 91 5.58 -24.84 1.40
C ALA A 91 6.78 -25.80 1.39
N GLU A 92 6.88 -26.72 2.35
CA GLU A 92 7.95 -27.73 2.40
C GLU A 92 7.80 -28.81 1.32
N VAL A 93 6.59 -29.00 0.80
CA VAL A 93 6.25 -30.12 -0.11
C VAL A 93 5.62 -29.68 -1.44
N GLU A 94 5.09 -28.46 -1.52
CA GLU A 94 4.40 -27.98 -2.72
C GLU A 94 5.37 -27.64 -3.86
N THR A 95 4.98 -27.99 -5.07
CA THR A 95 5.76 -27.77 -6.30
C THR A 95 4.98 -27.04 -7.39
N GLU A 96 3.64 -27.03 -7.31
CA GLU A 96 2.79 -26.44 -8.34
C GLU A 96 2.76 -24.92 -8.19
N ALA A 97 3.21 -24.21 -9.22
CA ALA A 97 3.35 -22.76 -9.21
C ALA A 97 2.06 -22.02 -8.84
N CYS A 98 0.90 -22.48 -9.33
CA CYS A 98 -0.39 -21.85 -9.02
C CYS A 98 -0.81 -21.99 -7.55
N VAL A 99 -0.35 -23.06 -6.87
CA VAL A 99 -0.56 -23.24 -5.43
C VAL A 99 0.46 -22.43 -4.65
N LEU A 100 1.73 -22.44 -5.07
CA LEU A 100 2.79 -21.61 -4.46
C LEU A 100 2.44 -20.12 -4.50
N HIS A 101 1.90 -19.62 -5.60
CA HIS A 101 1.42 -18.25 -5.68
C HIS A 101 0.31 -17.97 -4.66
N ALA A 102 -0.74 -18.80 -4.59
CA ALA A 102 -1.81 -18.64 -3.62
C ALA A 102 -1.31 -18.77 -2.16
N LEU A 103 -0.35 -19.65 -1.92
CA LEU A 103 0.33 -19.84 -0.64
C LEU A 103 1.10 -18.58 -0.22
N VAL A 104 1.85 -17.97 -1.13
CA VAL A 104 2.61 -16.73 -0.89
C VAL A 104 1.66 -15.62 -0.43
N ILE A 105 0.56 -15.39 -1.16
CA ILE A 105 -0.43 -14.39 -0.78
C ILE A 105 -1.07 -14.73 0.59
N GLY A 106 -1.34 -16.02 0.84
CA GLY A 106 -1.82 -16.50 2.14
C GLY A 106 -0.86 -16.22 3.30
N LEU A 107 0.44 -16.42 3.10
CA LEU A 107 1.47 -16.09 4.10
C LEU A 107 1.50 -14.57 4.37
N GLY A 108 1.33 -13.76 3.33
CA GLY A 108 1.17 -12.31 3.46
C GLY A 108 -0.02 -11.95 4.33
N ALA A 109 -1.21 -12.50 4.07
CA ALA A 109 -2.40 -12.23 4.89
C ALA A 109 -2.27 -12.72 6.35
N ALA A 110 -1.49 -13.78 6.58
CA ALA A 110 -1.22 -14.29 7.92
C ALA A 110 -0.28 -13.39 8.74
N GLN A 111 0.52 -12.52 8.11
CA GLN A 111 1.36 -11.54 8.79
C GLN A 111 2.30 -12.14 9.87
N ASP A 112 2.76 -13.37 9.68
CA ASP A 112 3.65 -14.07 10.62
C ASP A 112 5.11 -13.98 10.14
N PRO A 113 6.01 -13.28 10.87
CA PRO A 113 7.41 -13.10 10.45
C PRO A 113 8.19 -14.41 10.28
N ARG A 114 7.73 -15.53 10.84
CA ARG A 114 8.34 -16.86 10.62
C ARG A 114 8.29 -17.29 9.15
N ALA A 115 7.41 -16.70 8.34
CA ALA A 115 7.28 -16.99 6.92
C ALA A 115 8.36 -16.32 6.04
N VAL A 116 9.08 -15.31 6.56
CA VAL A 116 10.09 -14.58 5.77
C VAL A 116 11.12 -15.49 5.09
N PRO A 117 11.71 -16.51 5.75
CA PRO A 117 12.64 -17.43 5.09
C PRO A 117 12.01 -18.23 3.92
N VAL A 118 10.74 -18.59 4.02
CA VAL A 118 10.01 -19.29 2.96
C VAL A 118 9.87 -18.39 1.73
N LEU A 119 9.40 -17.16 1.95
CA LEU A 119 9.26 -16.16 0.88
C LEU A 119 10.60 -15.82 0.22
N VAL A 120 11.68 -15.74 1.01
CA VAL A 120 13.04 -15.52 0.47
C VAL A 120 13.45 -16.68 -0.44
N GLY A 121 13.12 -17.93 -0.08
CA GLY A 121 13.34 -19.08 -0.94
C GLY A 121 12.57 -18.98 -2.27
N LEU A 122 11.30 -18.56 -2.20
CA LEU A 122 10.43 -18.44 -3.37
C LEU A 122 10.74 -17.21 -4.25
N SER A 123 11.50 -16.23 -3.77
CA SER A 123 11.93 -15.06 -4.56
C SER A 123 12.76 -15.40 -5.81
N GLY A 124 13.29 -16.62 -5.91
CA GLY A 124 14.05 -17.10 -7.08
C GLY A 124 13.31 -18.17 -7.89
N HIS A 125 12.00 -18.32 -7.71
CA HIS A 125 11.22 -19.35 -8.40
C HIS A 125 11.15 -19.09 -9.91
N GLU A 126 11.06 -20.15 -10.73
CA GLU A 126 11.05 -20.03 -12.19
C GLU A 126 9.78 -19.36 -12.72
N ASP A 127 8.65 -19.60 -12.06
CA ASP A 127 7.36 -19.01 -12.39
C ASP A 127 7.28 -17.55 -11.94
N THR A 128 6.87 -16.68 -12.87
CA THR A 128 6.79 -15.23 -12.66
C THR A 128 5.73 -14.84 -11.64
N GLU A 129 4.57 -15.49 -11.60
CA GLU A 129 3.49 -15.17 -10.65
C GLU A 129 3.94 -15.44 -9.21
N VAL A 130 4.73 -16.50 -9.00
CA VAL A 130 5.32 -16.77 -7.67
C VAL A 130 6.28 -15.64 -7.27
N ARG A 131 7.15 -15.18 -8.17
CA ARG A 131 8.09 -14.08 -7.88
C ARG A 131 7.37 -12.76 -7.65
N HIS A 132 6.33 -12.48 -8.43
CA HIS A 132 5.45 -11.31 -8.29
C HIS A 132 4.77 -11.29 -6.93
N GLY A 133 4.12 -12.40 -6.54
CA GLY A 133 3.49 -12.52 -5.23
C GLY A 133 4.48 -12.30 -4.08
N VAL A 134 5.73 -12.75 -4.23
CA VAL A 134 6.78 -12.51 -3.23
C VAL A 134 7.15 -11.02 -3.13
N ALA A 135 7.28 -10.32 -4.27
CA ALA A 135 7.53 -8.88 -4.28
C ALA A 135 6.41 -8.11 -3.57
N LEU A 136 5.16 -8.45 -3.86
CA LEU A 136 3.97 -7.85 -3.26
C LEU A 136 3.94 -8.07 -1.74
N VAL A 137 4.21 -9.30 -1.29
CA VAL A 137 4.10 -9.65 0.15
C VAL A 137 5.19 -9.00 1.00
N PHE A 138 6.42 -8.87 0.51
CA PHE A 138 7.51 -8.29 1.30
C PHE A 138 7.29 -6.82 1.69
N GLY A 139 6.43 -6.09 0.98
CA GLY A 139 6.01 -4.76 1.39
C GLY A 139 5.34 -4.72 2.76
N THR A 140 4.57 -5.75 3.09
CA THR A 140 3.77 -5.81 4.33
C THR A 140 4.32 -6.82 5.35
N LEU A 141 5.00 -7.87 4.90
CA LEU A 141 5.61 -8.89 5.75
C LEU A 141 7.13 -8.95 5.55
N ASN A 142 7.85 -8.22 6.41
CA ASN A 142 9.31 -8.12 6.34
C ASN A 142 9.96 -8.37 7.71
N SER A 143 11.28 -8.56 7.70
CA SER A 143 12.03 -8.85 8.93
C SER A 143 12.27 -7.60 9.80
N GLY A 144 11.96 -6.41 9.28
CA GLY A 144 12.30 -5.14 9.91
C GLY A 144 13.79 -4.78 9.84
N LEU A 145 14.66 -5.69 9.38
CA LEU A 145 16.10 -5.49 9.36
C LEU A 145 16.52 -4.64 8.15
N PRO A 146 17.31 -3.56 8.34
CA PRO A 146 17.76 -2.68 7.24
C PRO A 146 18.38 -3.42 6.05
N ASP A 147 19.18 -4.44 6.31
CA ASP A 147 19.78 -5.32 5.31
C ASP A 147 19.34 -6.77 5.54
N GLY A 148 18.04 -6.97 5.74
CA GLY A 148 17.42 -8.28 5.89
C GLY A 148 17.52 -9.16 4.63
N PRO A 149 17.32 -10.49 4.75
CA PRO A 149 17.29 -11.38 3.59
C PRO A 149 16.13 -11.05 2.63
N ASP A 150 15.02 -10.55 3.14
CA ASP A 150 13.86 -10.00 2.44
C ASP A 150 14.20 -8.72 1.65
N VAL A 151 14.90 -7.76 2.26
CA VAL A 151 15.38 -6.56 1.56
C VAL A 151 16.31 -6.94 0.41
N ARG A 152 17.25 -7.87 0.65
CA ARG A 152 18.12 -8.41 -0.41
C ARG A 152 17.36 -9.19 -1.48
N ALA A 153 16.22 -9.78 -1.15
CA ALA A 153 15.35 -10.44 -2.13
C ALA A 153 14.63 -9.40 -3.01
N LEU A 154 14.04 -8.37 -2.42
CA LEU A 154 13.43 -7.26 -3.15
C LEU A 154 14.44 -6.54 -4.07
N ILE A 155 15.67 -6.29 -3.61
CA ILE A 155 16.72 -5.68 -4.47
C ILE A 155 17.05 -6.56 -5.68
N ARG A 156 16.96 -7.89 -5.56
CA ARG A 156 17.13 -8.82 -6.69
C ARG A 156 15.91 -8.80 -7.62
N LEU A 157 14.70 -8.80 -7.06
CA LEU A 157 13.44 -8.74 -7.81
C LEU A 157 13.27 -7.40 -8.56
N ALA A 158 13.84 -6.31 -8.06
CA ALA A 158 13.92 -5.03 -8.79
C ALA A 158 14.81 -5.08 -10.05
N GLN A 159 15.46 -6.23 -10.32
CA GLN A 159 16.23 -6.53 -11.52
C GLN A 159 15.71 -7.80 -12.20
N ASP A 160 14.46 -8.20 -11.93
CA ASP A 160 13.82 -9.37 -12.54
C ASP A 160 13.67 -9.23 -14.06
N GLN A 161 13.56 -10.35 -14.76
CA GLN A 161 13.31 -10.36 -16.20
C GLN A 161 11.92 -9.84 -16.55
N ASP A 162 10.96 -9.99 -15.63
CA ASP A 162 9.57 -9.57 -15.82
C ASP A 162 9.35 -8.15 -15.27
N SER A 163 8.70 -7.28 -16.05
CA SER A 163 8.51 -5.87 -15.70
C SER A 163 7.56 -5.68 -14.51
N GLU A 164 6.52 -6.50 -14.37
CA GLU A 164 5.60 -6.42 -13.24
C GLU A 164 6.31 -6.77 -11.93
N VAL A 165 7.15 -7.81 -11.95
CA VAL A 165 7.98 -8.16 -10.78
C VAL A 165 8.93 -7.01 -10.42
N ARG A 166 9.56 -6.38 -11.41
CA ARG A 166 10.43 -5.20 -11.20
C ARG A 166 9.66 -4.03 -10.61
N ASN A 167 8.48 -3.73 -11.16
CA ASN A 167 7.62 -2.63 -10.76
C ASN A 167 7.20 -2.78 -9.30
N TRP A 168 6.65 -3.94 -8.93
CA TRP A 168 6.25 -4.23 -7.56
C TRP A 168 7.42 -4.23 -6.59
N ALA A 169 8.59 -4.74 -6.99
CA ALA A 169 9.77 -4.67 -6.14
C ALA A 169 10.28 -3.25 -5.95
N ALA A 170 10.27 -2.41 -6.99
CA ALA A 170 10.63 -1.00 -6.93
C ALA A 170 9.65 -0.22 -6.06
N PHE A 171 8.34 -0.46 -6.20
CA PHE A 171 7.29 0.11 -5.36
C PHE A 171 7.46 -0.32 -3.89
N ALA A 172 7.69 -1.60 -3.61
CA ALA A 172 7.90 -2.10 -2.25
C ALA A 172 9.13 -1.46 -1.59
N LEU A 173 10.26 -1.43 -2.31
CA LEU A 173 11.46 -0.73 -1.87
C LEU A 173 11.18 0.75 -1.66
N GLY A 174 10.51 1.42 -2.60
CA GLY A 174 10.22 2.85 -2.61
C GLY A 174 9.28 3.29 -1.49
N PHE A 175 8.14 2.61 -1.34
CA PHE A 175 6.96 3.11 -0.64
C PHE A 175 6.47 2.24 0.52
N GLN A 176 6.77 0.94 0.52
CA GLN A 176 6.26 0.03 1.56
C GLN A 176 7.28 -0.24 2.66
N LEU A 177 8.58 -0.25 2.32
CA LEU A 177 9.64 -0.38 3.32
C LEU A 177 9.97 0.96 4.00
N GLU A 178 10.12 0.91 5.32
CA GLU A 178 10.64 2.00 6.15
C GLU A 178 12.18 2.04 6.17
N GLN A 179 12.82 0.94 5.78
CA GLN A 179 14.28 0.82 5.71
C GLN A 179 14.83 1.74 4.61
N ASP A 180 15.91 2.45 4.94
CA ASP A 180 16.60 3.34 4.03
C ASP A 180 18.11 3.11 4.11
N THR A 181 18.61 2.25 3.22
CA THR A 181 20.03 1.92 3.11
C THR A 181 20.56 2.35 1.76
N THR A 182 21.89 2.52 1.66
CA THR A 182 22.54 2.81 0.37
C THR A 182 22.21 1.75 -0.68
N ALA A 183 22.09 0.48 -0.29
CA ALA A 183 21.73 -0.59 -1.20
C ALA A 183 20.31 -0.43 -1.77
N ILE A 184 19.34 -0.01 -0.95
CA ILE A 184 17.97 0.30 -1.41
C ILE A 184 17.99 1.49 -2.37
N ARG A 185 18.67 2.58 -2.00
CA ARG A 185 18.78 3.78 -2.86
C ARG A 185 19.46 3.46 -4.19
N ASP A 186 20.50 2.64 -4.21
CA ASP A 186 21.19 2.25 -5.44
C ASP A 186 20.35 1.31 -6.31
N ALA A 187 19.53 0.45 -5.71
CA ALA A 187 18.55 -0.35 -6.45
C ALA A 187 17.51 0.55 -7.13
N LEU A 188 16.90 1.47 -6.39
CA LEU A 188 15.93 2.44 -6.94
C LEU A 188 16.57 3.33 -8.02
N TRP A 189 17.83 3.73 -7.85
CA TRP A 189 18.57 4.47 -8.88
C TRP A 189 18.70 3.69 -10.19
N LYS A 190 18.93 2.37 -10.15
CA LYS A 190 18.96 1.56 -11.38
C LYS A 190 17.60 1.52 -12.07
N CYS A 191 16.51 1.46 -11.30
CA CYS A 191 15.15 1.48 -11.85
C CYS A 191 14.87 2.75 -12.67
N THR A 192 15.50 3.89 -12.36
CA THR A 192 15.28 5.17 -13.10
C THR A 192 15.63 5.12 -14.59
N THR A 193 16.34 4.08 -15.04
CA THR A 193 16.72 3.85 -16.44
C THR A 193 16.18 2.54 -17.00
N ASP A 194 15.16 1.96 -16.35
CA ASP A 194 14.48 0.74 -16.82
C ASP A 194 13.81 0.95 -18.19
N GLU A 195 13.65 -0.14 -18.94
CA GLU A 195 12.93 -0.10 -20.22
C GLU A 195 11.43 0.11 -20.02
N ASP A 196 10.90 -0.32 -18.87
CA ASP A 196 9.51 -0.15 -18.49
C ASP A 196 9.27 1.22 -17.81
N ASP A 197 8.26 1.94 -18.29
CA ASP A 197 7.97 3.30 -17.87
C ASP A 197 7.47 3.38 -16.42
N GLU A 198 6.74 2.37 -15.93
CA GLU A 198 6.25 2.33 -14.54
C GLU A 198 7.41 2.06 -13.58
N VAL A 199 8.32 1.15 -13.94
CA VAL A 199 9.54 0.87 -13.15
C VAL A 199 10.43 2.11 -13.04
N ARG A 200 10.60 2.88 -14.13
CA ARG A 200 11.34 4.16 -14.09
C ARG A 200 10.72 5.15 -13.12
N GLN A 201 9.40 5.26 -13.18
CA GLN A 201 8.63 6.17 -12.34
C GLN A 201 8.75 5.79 -10.85
N GLU A 202 8.59 4.51 -10.50
CA GLU A 202 8.75 4.05 -9.12
C GLU A 202 10.17 4.26 -8.59
N GLY A 203 11.19 4.06 -9.42
CA GLY A 203 12.58 4.36 -9.07
C GLY A 203 12.79 5.83 -8.69
N ALA A 204 12.35 6.75 -9.57
CA ALA A 204 12.50 8.19 -9.35
C ALA A 204 11.70 8.67 -8.13
N ARG A 205 10.46 8.19 -8.00
CA ARG A 205 9.55 8.51 -6.91
C ARG A 205 10.05 7.96 -5.56
N GLY A 206 10.57 6.74 -5.54
CA GLY A 206 11.14 6.12 -4.34
C GLY A 206 12.41 6.82 -3.84
N LEU A 207 13.23 7.34 -4.75
CA LEU A 207 14.38 8.19 -4.41
C LEU A 207 13.96 9.56 -3.87
N ALA A 208 12.93 10.16 -4.44
CA ALA A 208 12.34 11.40 -3.96
C ALA A 208 11.84 11.26 -2.51
N ARG A 209 11.06 10.22 -2.20
CA ARG A 209 10.61 9.89 -0.83
C ARG A 209 11.78 9.76 0.14
N ARG A 210 12.88 9.15 -0.28
CA ARG A 210 14.09 9.02 0.57
C ARG A 210 14.93 10.28 0.65
N HIS A 211 14.53 11.37 -0.01
CA HIS A 211 15.33 12.57 -0.20
C HIS A 211 16.76 12.24 -0.63
N ASP A 212 16.91 11.31 -1.59
CA ASP A 212 18.21 11.04 -2.20
C ASP A 212 18.66 12.31 -2.95
N PRO A 213 19.86 12.85 -2.68
CA PRO A 213 20.32 14.06 -3.34
C PRO A 213 20.37 13.97 -4.86
N ARG A 214 20.48 12.76 -5.42
CA ARG A 214 20.46 12.52 -6.86
C ARG A 214 19.06 12.70 -7.48
N ALA A 215 18.00 12.66 -6.68
CA ALA A 215 16.63 12.78 -7.15
C ALA A 215 16.32 14.17 -7.71
N VAL A 216 16.83 15.25 -7.10
CA VAL A 216 16.54 16.62 -7.55
C VAL A 216 16.93 16.87 -9.02
N PRO A 217 18.18 16.63 -9.46
CA PRO A 217 18.53 16.82 -10.87
C PRO A 217 17.82 15.83 -11.80
N LEU A 218 17.50 14.62 -11.33
CA LEU A 218 16.73 13.63 -12.11
C LEU A 218 15.30 14.14 -12.37
N ILE A 219 14.59 14.55 -11.32
CA ILE A 219 13.21 15.04 -11.42
C ILE A 219 13.15 16.33 -12.25
N ALA A 220 14.10 17.26 -12.07
CA ALA A 220 14.19 18.45 -12.93
C ALA A 220 14.34 18.08 -14.41
N HIS A 221 15.23 17.14 -14.72
CA HIS A 221 15.40 16.67 -16.11
C HIS A 221 14.14 16.00 -16.67
N LEU A 222 13.44 15.20 -15.86
CA LEU A 222 12.19 14.56 -16.28
C LEU A 222 11.12 15.61 -16.57
N LEU A 223 10.95 16.60 -15.69
CA LEU A 223 10.00 17.72 -15.90
C LEU A 223 10.33 18.54 -17.16
N ASP A 224 11.60 18.70 -17.50
CA ASP A 224 12.03 19.47 -18.67
C ASP A 224 11.94 18.67 -19.99
N SER A 225 11.62 17.37 -19.96
CA SER A 225 11.61 16.52 -21.15
C SER A 225 10.20 16.35 -21.72
N ASP A 226 10.09 16.32 -23.06
CA ASP A 226 8.80 16.11 -23.76
C ASP A 226 8.22 14.70 -23.52
N ASP A 227 9.09 13.74 -23.17
CA ASP A 227 8.78 12.36 -22.75
C ASP A 227 8.51 12.27 -21.23
N GLY A 228 8.60 13.41 -20.55
CA GLY A 228 8.53 13.59 -19.10
C GLY A 228 7.13 13.50 -18.50
N SER A 229 6.11 13.12 -19.28
CA SER A 229 4.70 13.01 -18.84
C SER A 229 4.45 11.80 -17.93
N GLN A 230 5.40 11.52 -17.06
CA GLN A 230 5.32 10.46 -16.07
C GLN A 230 4.41 10.93 -14.93
N ILE A 231 3.36 10.13 -14.67
CA ILE A 231 2.34 10.39 -13.65
C ILE A 231 2.99 10.65 -12.28
N PHE A 232 4.10 9.97 -11.98
CA PHE A 232 4.78 10.10 -10.68
C PHE A 232 5.85 11.19 -10.60
N THR A 233 6.20 11.89 -11.69
CA THR A 233 7.23 12.96 -11.62
C THR A 233 6.76 14.16 -10.82
N LEU A 234 5.48 14.56 -10.98
CA LEU A 234 4.89 15.63 -10.17
C LEU A 234 4.76 15.23 -8.70
N ASP A 235 4.39 13.98 -8.40
CA ASP A 235 4.34 13.47 -7.03
C ASP A 235 5.74 13.45 -6.40
N ALA A 236 6.77 13.03 -7.15
CA ALA A 236 8.16 13.07 -6.70
C ALA A 236 8.64 14.50 -6.41
N ALA A 237 8.27 15.48 -7.25
CA ALA A 237 8.56 16.88 -7.01
C ALA A 237 7.84 17.42 -5.76
N GLU A 238 6.55 17.06 -5.59
CA GLU A 238 5.76 17.42 -4.42
C GLU A 238 6.37 16.85 -3.13
N ILE A 239 6.80 15.59 -3.15
CA ILE A 239 7.46 14.90 -2.03
C ILE A 239 8.80 15.57 -1.68
N LEU A 240 9.64 15.87 -2.69
CA LEU A 240 10.92 16.54 -2.44
C LEU A 240 10.71 17.94 -1.85
N GLY A 241 9.76 18.71 -2.38
CA GLY A 241 9.38 20.02 -1.85
C GLY A 241 10.54 21.04 -1.84
N VAL A 242 11.44 20.95 -2.82
CA VAL A 242 12.67 21.76 -2.88
C VAL A 242 12.56 22.89 -3.92
N PRO A 243 13.02 24.12 -3.62
CA PRO A 243 12.88 25.27 -4.53
C PRO A 243 13.58 25.10 -5.87
N GLU A 244 14.58 24.24 -5.95
CA GLU A 244 15.37 23.94 -7.15
C GLU A 244 14.50 23.39 -8.29
N LEU A 245 13.35 22.80 -7.99
CA LEU A 245 12.42 22.26 -8.99
C LEU A 245 11.46 23.33 -9.56
N LEU A 246 11.37 24.52 -8.94
CA LEU A 246 10.42 25.56 -9.35
C LEU A 246 10.59 26.01 -10.82
N PRO A 247 11.80 26.19 -11.37
CA PRO A 247 11.94 26.59 -12.77
C PRO A 247 11.32 25.58 -13.74
N SER A 248 11.59 24.29 -13.54
CA SER A 248 11.03 23.21 -14.37
C SER A 248 9.51 23.07 -14.18
N LEU A 249 9.03 23.12 -12.93
CA LEU A 249 7.60 23.09 -12.63
C LEU A 249 6.82 24.27 -13.23
N ALA A 250 7.40 25.47 -13.25
CA ALA A 250 6.77 26.66 -13.81
C ALA A 250 6.67 26.60 -15.36
N ALA A 251 7.56 25.86 -16.01
CA ALA A 251 7.55 25.62 -17.44
C ALA A 251 6.69 24.41 -17.83
N TYR A 252 6.27 23.59 -16.87
CA TYR A 252 5.52 22.36 -17.10
C TYR A 252 4.04 22.67 -17.38
N GLU A 253 3.57 22.38 -18.60
CA GLU A 253 2.22 22.76 -19.04
C GLU A 253 1.15 21.67 -18.83
N PHE A 254 1.54 20.46 -18.37
CA PHE A 254 0.61 19.34 -18.18
C PHE A 254 0.02 19.31 -16.76
N ASP A 255 -1.24 18.86 -16.65
CA ASP A 255 -2.02 18.76 -15.40
C ASP A 255 -1.82 19.95 -14.44
N ALA A 256 -2.51 21.06 -14.73
CA ALA A 256 -2.40 22.30 -13.95
C ALA A 256 -2.71 22.11 -12.45
N SER A 257 -3.55 21.14 -12.09
CA SER A 257 -3.92 20.87 -10.70
C SER A 257 -2.77 20.21 -9.94
N GLN A 258 -2.20 19.14 -10.49
CA GLN A 258 -1.05 18.45 -9.88
C GLN A 258 0.20 19.32 -9.88
N THR A 259 0.42 20.08 -10.95
CA THR A 259 1.54 21.02 -11.07
C THR A 259 1.44 22.14 -10.03
N ASP A 260 0.25 22.71 -9.77
CA ASP A 260 0.12 23.70 -8.70
C ASP A 260 0.43 23.12 -7.31
N ARG A 261 0.05 21.86 -7.03
CA ARG A 261 0.42 21.20 -5.76
C ARG A 261 1.93 21.03 -5.63
N ALA A 262 2.60 20.56 -6.68
CA ALA A 262 4.05 20.42 -6.69
C ALA A 262 4.76 21.78 -6.54
N ILE A 263 4.28 22.84 -7.20
CA ILE A 263 4.78 24.21 -7.03
C ILE A 263 4.57 24.68 -5.59
N ALA A 264 3.38 24.46 -5.02
CA ALA A 264 3.09 24.83 -3.64
C ALA A 264 4.07 24.17 -2.67
N ALA A 265 4.38 22.89 -2.90
CA ALA A 265 5.38 22.13 -2.15
C ALA A 265 6.80 22.65 -2.31
N CYS A 266 7.18 23.07 -3.51
CA CYS A 266 8.53 23.56 -3.77
C CYS A 266 8.74 25.03 -3.38
N ASP A 267 7.69 25.85 -3.33
CA ASP A 267 7.76 27.28 -3.01
C ASP A 267 7.87 27.51 -1.48
N PRO A 268 9.00 28.04 -0.98
CA PRO A 268 9.17 28.32 0.45
C PRO A 268 8.13 29.27 1.04
N VAL A 269 7.64 30.24 0.26
CA VAL A 269 6.67 31.22 0.72
C VAL A 269 5.29 30.58 0.87
N ARG A 270 4.89 29.76 -0.11
CA ARG A 270 3.62 29.00 -0.02
C ARG A 270 3.65 27.99 1.10
N ARG A 271 4.78 27.28 1.30
CA ARG A 271 4.98 26.36 2.43
C ARG A 271 4.85 27.05 3.78
N ALA A 272 5.61 28.12 4.01
CA ALA A 272 5.57 28.84 5.28
C ALA A 272 4.15 29.35 5.59
N ARG A 273 3.45 29.86 4.57
CA ARG A 273 2.06 30.28 4.73
C ARG A 273 1.13 29.12 5.11
N LEU A 274 1.26 27.97 4.45
CA LEU A 274 0.46 26.78 4.78
C LEU A 274 0.72 26.31 6.22
N GLU A 275 1.98 26.31 6.65
CA GLU A 275 2.37 25.97 8.02
C GLU A 275 1.75 26.92 9.04
N ASP A 276 1.85 28.23 8.81
CA ASP A 276 1.25 29.26 9.66
C ASP A 276 -0.28 29.14 9.72
N ASP A 277 -0.95 28.98 8.57
CA ASP A 277 -2.40 28.85 8.47
C ASP A 277 -2.88 27.56 9.17
N ALA A 278 -2.18 26.44 8.99
CA ALA A 278 -2.52 25.19 9.66
C ALA A 278 -2.29 25.25 11.17
N TRP A 279 -1.23 25.93 11.62
CA TRP A 279 -1.02 26.17 13.05
C TRP A 279 -2.12 27.06 13.64
N ALA A 280 -2.57 28.06 12.90
CA ALA A 280 -3.70 28.89 13.30
C ALA A 280 -4.98 28.05 13.46
N VAL A 281 -5.23 27.04 12.61
CA VAL A 281 -6.35 26.10 12.81
C VAL A 281 -6.25 25.38 14.15
N VAL A 282 -5.07 24.88 14.54
CA VAL A 282 -4.87 24.20 15.82
C VAL A 282 -5.15 25.14 17.01
N VAL A 283 -4.67 26.37 16.93
CA VAL A 283 -4.92 27.40 17.96
C VAL A 283 -6.41 27.72 18.07
N GLU A 284 -7.10 27.89 16.94
CA GLU A 284 -8.52 28.19 16.90
C GLU A 284 -9.38 27.02 17.37
N LEU A 285 -8.98 25.77 17.11
CA LEU A 285 -9.62 24.58 17.65
C LEU A 285 -9.61 24.57 19.18
N GLU A 286 -8.46 24.81 19.79
CA GLU A 286 -8.35 24.90 21.25
C GLU A 286 -9.17 26.08 21.81
N ARG A 287 -9.28 27.19 21.07
CA ARG A 287 -10.12 28.33 21.47
C ARG A 287 -11.62 27.99 21.40
N LEU A 288 -12.08 27.36 20.32
CA LEU A 288 -13.48 26.99 20.11
C LEU A 288 -13.92 25.84 21.02
N ARG A 289 -13.01 24.89 21.30
CA ARG A 289 -13.23 23.72 22.14
C ARG A 289 -12.01 23.48 23.05
N PRO A 290 -11.96 24.16 24.22
CA PRO A 290 -10.87 23.97 25.17
C PRO A 290 -10.73 22.51 25.62
N GLY A 291 -9.51 21.98 25.60
CA GLY A 291 -9.20 20.60 25.99
C GLY A 291 -9.37 19.56 24.87
N ILE A 292 -9.66 19.97 23.63
CA ILE A 292 -9.79 19.07 22.47
C ILE A 292 -8.48 18.33 22.14
N GLY A 293 -7.33 18.93 22.49
CA GLY A 293 -6.01 18.33 22.32
C GLY A 293 -5.63 18.18 20.84
N ALA A 294 -5.60 19.28 20.11
CA ALA A 294 -5.25 19.29 18.68
C ALA A 294 -3.73 19.37 18.46
N ALA A 295 -3.24 18.79 17.37
CA ALA A 295 -1.83 18.83 16.97
C ALA A 295 -1.66 18.82 15.45
N LEU A 296 -0.51 19.32 14.98
CA LEU A 296 -0.02 19.11 13.62
C LEU A 296 0.91 17.91 13.60
N SER A 297 0.77 17.04 12.60
CA SER A 297 1.69 15.94 12.34
C SER A 297 1.94 15.78 10.84
N SER A 298 3.09 15.22 10.47
CA SER A 298 3.36 14.80 9.10
C SER A 298 4.02 13.42 9.13
N PRO A 299 3.62 12.47 8.27
CA PRO A 299 4.35 11.22 8.12
C PRO A 299 5.80 11.50 7.71
N ARG A 300 6.72 10.69 8.22
CA ARG A 300 8.13 10.76 7.82
C ARG A 300 8.21 10.49 6.31
N TYR A 301 8.93 11.34 5.58
CA TYR A 301 9.14 11.25 4.12
C TYR A 301 7.93 11.59 3.24
N ASP A 302 6.92 12.25 3.80
CA ASP A 302 5.78 12.76 3.03
C ASP A 302 5.90 14.28 2.80
N SER A 303 5.17 14.80 1.81
CA SER A 303 5.21 16.23 1.50
C SER A 303 4.68 17.05 2.68
N VAL A 304 5.25 18.24 2.91
CA VAL A 304 4.73 19.21 3.90
C VAL A 304 3.25 19.56 3.63
N HIS A 305 2.80 19.38 2.39
CA HIS A 305 1.43 19.61 1.95
C HIS A 305 0.44 18.56 2.47
N ARG A 306 0.94 17.41 2.94
CA ARG A 306 0.16 16.34 3.58
C ARG A 306 0.17 16.40 5.11
N MET A 307 0.55 17.55 5.68
CA MET A 307 0.42 17.80 7.11
C MET A 307 -1.02 17.58 7.58
N ARG A 308 -1.17 16.94 8.72
CA ARG A 308 -2.44 16.53 9.30
C ARG A 308 -2.75 17.33 10.56
N VAL A 309 -3.97 17.84 10.66
CA VAL A 309 -4.57 18.31 11.91
C VAL A 309 -5.24 17.12 12.59
N THR A 310 -4.75 16.73 13.76
CA THR A 310 -5.30 15.63 14.57
C THR A 310 -5.89 16.16 15.88
N HIS A 311 -6.81 15.42 16.49
CA HIS A 311 -7.37 15.76 17.80
C HIS A 311 -7.83 14.51 18.58
N ARG A 312 -8.08 14.62 19.89
CA ARG A 312 -8.20 13.45 20.79
C ARG A 312 -9.58 12.80 20.89
N GLU A 313 -10.64 13.51 20.50
CA GLU A 313 -12.01 13.12 20.82
C GLU A 313 -12.62 12.03 19.90
N THR A 314 -12.10 11.85 18.69
CA THR A 314 -12.44 10.72 17.81
C THR A 314 -11.21 9.86 17.55
N VAL A 315 -11.41 8.54 17.56
CA VAL A 315 -10.37 7.57 17.26
C VAL A 315 -9.88 7.81 15.82
N GLY A 316 -8.67 8.37 15.67
CA GLY A 316 -7.97 8.45 14.38
C GLY A 316 -8.45 9.54 13.40
N ALA A 317 -9.28 10.49 13.81
CA ALA A 317 -9.68 11.57 12.90
C ALA A 317 -8.50 12.51 12.61
N SER A 318 -8.19 12.68 11.33
CA SER A 318 -7.15 13.59 10.86
C SER A 318 -7.60 14.28 9.57
N TYR A 319 -7.21 15.55 9.41
CA TYR A 319 -7.54 16.34 8.24
C TYR A 319 -6.26 16.75 7.52
N ALA A 320 -6.18 16.54 6.21
CA ALA A 320 -5.11 17.14 5.41
C ALA A 320 -5.26 18.67 5.47
N ALA A 321 -4.25 19.37 5.99
CA ALA A 321 -4.32 20.79 6.30
C ALA A 321 -4.67 21.63 5.06
N ALA A 322 -4.03 21.35 3.92
CA ALA A 322 -4.30 22.05 2.67
C ALA A 322 -5.75 21.86 2.17
N ALA A 323 -6.29 20.64 2.25
CA ALA A 323 -7.66 20.34 1.84
C ALA A 323 -8.69 20.96 2.78
N LEU A 324 -8.44 20.91 4.09
CA LEU A 324 -9.27 21.56 5.11
C LEU A 324 -9.32 23.08 4.91
N LEU A 325 -8.17 23.72 4.70
CA LEU A 325 -8.08 25.16 4.42
C LEU A 325 -8.77 25.50 3.09
N ALA A 326 -8.62 24.69 2.05
CA ALA A 326 -9.31 24.89 0.77
C ALA A 326 -10.84 24.85 0.93
N ARG A 327 -11.37 23.87 1.67
CA ARG A 327 -12.81 23.78 2.02
C ARG A 327 -13.30 24.99 2.81
N ALA A 328 -12.42 25.60 3.60
CA ALA A 328 -12.69 26.80 4.38
C ALA A 328 -12.45 28.12 3.62
N GLY A 329 -12.10 28.08 2.33
CA GLY A 329 -11.78 29.28 1.55
C GLY A 329 -10.47 29.96 1.98
N GLY A 330 -9.56 29.23 2.62
CA GLY A 330 -8.28 29.71 3.14
C GLY A 330 -8.36 30.42 4.49
N ASP A 331 -9.49 30.35 5.20
CA ASP A 331 -9.67 30.95 6.53
C ASP A 331 -9.46 29.88 7.64
N PRO A 332 -8.41 30.00 8.47
CA PRO A 332 -8.15 29.07 9.57
C PRO A 332 -9.26 29.00 10.63
N VAL A 333 -9.96 30.11 10.89
CA VAL A 333 -11.07 30.14 11.87
C VAL A 333 -12.22 29.30 11.33
N ARG A 334 -12.57 29.52 10.05
CA ARG A 334 -13.63 28.76 9.39
C ARG A 334 -13.28 27.28 9.26
N ALA A 335 -12.01 26.95 9.02
CA ALA A 335 -11.52 25.58 9.02
C ALA A 335 -11.70 24.90 10.41
N ALA A 336 -11.35 25.58 11.49
CA ALA A 336 -11.58 25.07 12.84
C ALA A 336 -13.08 24.88 13.16
N GLU A 337 -13.94 25.79 12.72
CA GLU A 337 -15.40 25.63 12.83
C GLU A 337 -15.93 24.39 12.10
N LEU A 338 -15.41 24.09 10.89
CA LEU A 338 -15.78 22.90 10.14
C LEU A 338 -15.43 21.62 10.90
N VAL A 339 -14.22 21.55 11.46
CA VAL A 339 -13.80 20.40 12.28
C VAL A 339 -14.70 20.25 13.51
N VAL A 340 -14.99 21.34 14.24
CA VAL A 340 -15.91 21.26 15.39
C VAL A 340 -17.31 20.82 14.98
N ALA A 341 -17.81 21.28 13.83
CA ALA A 341 -19.10 20.88 13.31
C ALA A 341 -19.13 19.37 13.01
N ASP A 342 -18.11 18.84 12.34
CA ASP A 342 -17.96 17.41 12.04
C ASP A 342 -18.01 16.56 13.32
N LEU A 343 -17.43 17.04 14.43
CA LEU A 343 -17.44 16.34 15.72
C LEU A 343 -18.78 16.36 16.45
N THR A 344 -19.66 17.29 16.10
CA THR A 344 -20.98 17.42 16.73
C THR A 344 -22.09 16.74 15.93
N ALA A 345 -21.80 16.28 14.70
CA ALA A 345 -22.75 15.53 13.89
C ALA A 345 -22.94 14.10 14.41
N SER A 346 -24.18 13.59 14.38
CA SER A 346 -24.56 12.26 14.91
C SER A 346 -23.78 11.10 14.24
N PRO A 347 -23.57 9.97 14.95
CA PRO A 347 -22.85 8.82 14.42
C PRO A 347 -23.62 8.21 13.24
N GLY A 348 -23.06 8.35 12.03
CA GLY A 348 -23.68 8.02 10.75
C GLY A 348 -23.25 8.96 9.62
N SER A 349 -22.77 10.16 9.97
CA SER A 349 -22.01 11.08 9.11
C SER A 349 -20.64 11.31 9.74
N GLY A 350 -19.82 10.26 9.80
CA GLY A 350 -18.45 10.36 10.32
C GLY A 350 -17.66 11.46 9.59
N PRO A 351 -16.52 11.92 10.15
CA PRO A 351 -15.71 12.95 9.50
C PRO A 351 -15.48 12.55 8.04
N GLN A 352 -15.72 13.46 7.10
CA GLN A 352 -15.18 13.31 5.76
C GLN A 352 -13.66 13.39 5.91
N THR A 353 -13.06 12.26 6.26
CA THR A 353 -11.68 11.99 5.97
C THR A 353 -11.58 12.18 4.47
N ASP A 354 -10.81 13.17 4.02
CA ASP A 354 -10.38 13.22 2.63
C ASP A 354 -9.54 11.96 2.43
N GLY A 355 -10.23 10.86 2.09
CA GLY A 355 -9.63 9.60 1.75
C GLY A 355 -8.85 9.83 0.46
N LEU A 356 -7.59 10.22 0.60
CA LEU A 356 -6.58 9.56 -0.20
C LEU A 356 -6.68 8.11 0.24
N SER A 357 -7.26 7.34 -0.65
CA SER A 357 -7.48 5.93 -0.49
C SER A 357 -6.26 5.25 0.13
N GLU A 358 -6.50 4.41 1.13
CA GLU A 358 -5.66 3.24 1.41
C GLU A 358 -5.78 2.23 0.25
N THR A 359 -5.73 2.70 -0.99
CA THR A 359 -5.51 1.88 -2.19
C THR A 359 -4.11 2.19 -2.69
N SER A 360 -3.12 1.81 -1.89
CA SER A 360 -2.04 1.03 -2.46
C SER A 360 -2.38 -0.43 -2.17
N ALA A 361 -3.27 -0.97 -2.99
CA ALA A 361 -3.42 -2.42 -3.10
C ALA A 361 -2.32 -2.90 -4.04
#